data_AF-I7IVW9-F1
#
_entry.id   AF-I7IVW9-F1
#
_cell.length_a   1.000
_cell.length_b   1.000
_cell.length_c   1.000
_cell.angle_alpha   90.00
_cell.angle_beta   90.00
_cell.angle_gamma   90.00
#
_symmetry.space_group_name_H-M   'P 1'
#
loop_
_entity.id
_entity.type
_entity.pdbx_description
1 polymer ?
#
loop_
_entity_poly.entity_id
_entity_poly.type
_entity_poly.pdbx_seq_one_letter_code
_entity_poly.pdbx_strand_id
1 'polypeptide(L)'
;MRSLLIYKYMHKLSFGYYTGQIDLVSKHNLKEFVANRLDKGIQSEADNGNNSDVLIPSGIDQMNIVHNIAKTVSEINKYSKNDVEISTYPKFMNLLRDKKLNTYQGELRHPTYAKRLWNEHNVHLDITDQDRKDLLEGKVDIYTFSYYMSNVVTTHEVKDKMSGNFAAGAKNPYLKYSEWGWATDPDGLQYYLEVMYDRYDIPMMVVENGLGAVDKISDDGKIHDNYRIDYLRMHIEAMERAIDDGVDLIGYTTWGCIDLVSAGTGQMSKRYGFIYVDRDDEGRGSLKRMPKDSFYWYKKVIESNGKDLA
;
A
#
# COMPACT_ATOMS: atom_id res chain seq x y z
N MET A 1 18.60 -16.42 19.00
CA MET A 1 17.48 -17.13 18.33
C MET A 1 16.17 -16.43 18.66
N ARG A 2 15.82 -15.38 17.93
CA ARG A 2 14.52 -14.69 18.01
C ARG A 2 14.15 -14.23 16.61
N SER A 3 13.60 -15.16 15.84
CA SER A 3 13.12 -14.93 14.48
C SER A 3 11.97 -15.89 14.29
N LEU A 4 10.74 -15.49 14.65
CA LEU A 4 9.47 -16.12 14.22
C LEU A 4 8.19 -15.55 14.89
N LEU A 5 8.21 -14.38 15.55
CA LEU A 5 6.99 -13.83 16.16
C LEU A 5 6.19 -12.84 15.28
N ILE A 6 6.81 -12.25 14.25
CA ILE A 6 6.16 -11.21 13.41
C ILE A 6 5.06 -11.79 12.50
N TYR A 7 5.21 -13.03 12.05
CA TYR A 7 4.17 -13.68 11.21
C TYR A 7 2.90 -14.05 11.97
N LYS A 8 2.93 -14.15 13.31
CA LYS A 8 1.80 -14.65 14.09
C LYS A 8 0.70 -13.62 14.33
N TYR A 9 0.97 -12.34 14.07
CA TYR A 9 0.04 -11.23 14.36
C TYR A 9 -0.52 -10.53 13.10
N MET A 10 0.01 -10.82 11.90
CA MET A 10 -0.62 -10.34 10.65
C MET A 10 -2.02 -10.94 10.41
N HIS A 11 -2.32 -12.11 10.99
CA HIS A 11 -3.64 -12.75 10.92
C HIS A 11 -4.72 -12.09 11.80
N LYS A 12 -4.40 -11.04 12.56
CA LYS A 12 -5.37 -10.29 13.38
C LYS A 12 -5.75 -8.94 12.79
N LEU A 13 -5.09 -8.51 11.70
CA LEU A 13 -5.56 -7.44 10.85
C LEU A 13 -6.36 -8.08 9.72
N SER A 14 -7.68 -8.02 9.78
CA SER A 14 -8.60 -8.53 8.75
C SER A 14 -8.53 -7.76 7.41
N PHE A 15 -7.42 -7.09 7.12
CA PHE A 15 -7.19 -6.31 5.90
C PHE A 15 -5.78 -6.53 5.34
N GLY A 16 -5.23 -7.75 5.47
CA GLY A 16 -4.16 -8.20 4.59
C GLY A 16 -4.69 -8.26 3.15
N TYR A 17 -4.06 -7.52 2.24
CA TYR A 17 -4.28 -7.56 0.80
C TYR A 17 -4.21 -9.02 0.26
N TYR A 18 -5.32 -9.74 0.28
CA TYR A 18 -5.49 -10.99 -0.48
C TYR A 18 -5.65 -10.73 -1.99
N THR A 19 -5.78 -9.44 -2.33
CA THR A 19 -5.88 -8.86 -3.67
C THR A 19 -4.77 -9.31 -4.63
N GLY A 20 -3.61 -9.73 -4.13
CA GLY A 20 -2.47 -10.17 -4.95
C GLY A 20 -2.46 -11.63 -5.39
N GLN A 21 -3.43 -12.47 -5.04
CA GLN A 21 -3.27 -13.94 -5.17
C GLN A 21 -3.85 -14.59 -6.44
N ILE A 22 -4.75 -13.93 -7.18
CA ILE A 22 -5.22 -14.43 -8.49
C ILE A 22 -4.43 -13.74 -9.59
N ASP A 23 -3.27 -14.30 -9.91
CA ASP A 23 -2.45 -13.92 -11.06
C ASP A 23 -2.67 -14.86 -12.27
N LEU A 24 -2.02 -14.59 -13.40
CA LEU A 24 -2.13 -15.45 -14.59
C LEU A 24 -1.69 -16.90 -14.32
N VAL A 25 -0.69 -17.13 -13.47
CA VAL A 25 -0.15 -18.46 -13.17
C VAL A 25 -1.15 -19.28 -12.35
N SER A 26 -1.77 -18.66 -11.36
CA SER A 26 -2.85 -19.23 -10.56
C SER A 26 -4.08 -19.53 -11.40
N LYS A 27 -4.39 -18.73 -12.43
CA LYS A 27 -5.48 -19.01 -13.38
C LYS A 27 -5.21 -20.25 -14.23
N HIS A 28 -3.96 -20.46 -14.66
CA HIS A 28 -3.56 -21.66 -15.40
C HIS A 28 -3.55 -22.92 -14.52
N ASN A 29 -3.33 -22.78 -13.21
CA ASN A 29 -3.27 -23.87 -12.23
C ASN A 29 -4.35 -23.73 -11.16
N LEU A 30 -5.57 -23.36 -11.55
CA LEU A 30 -6.61 -22.88 -10.64
C LEU A 30 -6.97 -23.90 -9.56
N LYS A 31 -7.06 -25.19 -9.93
CA LYS A 31 -7.33 -26.27 -8.98
C LYS A 31 -6.28 -26.37 -7.87
N GLU A 32 -5.00 -26.24 -8.23
CA GLU A 32 -3.89 -26.32 -7.27
C GLU A 32 -3.84 -25.06 -6.40
N PHE A 33 -4.02 -23.89 -7.02
CA PHE A 33 -4.13 -22.62 -6.31
C PHE A 33 -5.23 -22.66 -5.24
N VAL A 34 -6.42 -23.14 -5.62
CA VAL A 34 -7.56 -23.22 -4.71
C VAL A 34 -7.26 -24.17 -3.53
N ALA A 35 -6.78 -25.38 -3.81
CA ALA A 35 -6.54 -26.38 -2.78
C ALA A 35 -5.35 -26.04 -1.85
N ASN A 36 -4.28 -25.46 -2.39
CA ASN A 36 -3.04 -25.25 -1.65
C ASN A 36 -2.88 -23.87 -1.04
N ARG A 37 -3.65 -22.87 -1.51
CA ARG A 37 -3.56 -21.49 -1.03
C ARG A 37 -4.90 -20.93 -0.59
N LEU A 38 -5.88 -20.82 -1.49
CA LEU A 38 -7.13 -20.12 -1.21
C LEU A 38 -7.88 -20.76 -0.03
N ASP A 39 -8.18 -22.06 -0.12
CA ASP A 39 -8.96 -22.75 0.91
C ASP A 39 -8.22 -22.87 2.24
N LYS A 40 -6.90 -23.03 2.21
CA LYS A 40 -6.08 -23.05 3.44
C LYS A 40 -6.08 -21.69 4.12
N GLY A 41 -6.04 -20.63 3.33
CA GLY A 41 -6.16 -19.25 3.79
C GLY A 41 -7.50 -19.00 4.47
N ILE A 42 -8.60 -19.31 3.76
CA ILE A 42 -9.96 -19.19 4.28
C ILE A 42 -10.11 -19.98 5.59
N GLN A 43 -9.68 -21.23 5.62
CA GLN A 43 -9.76 -22.07 6.82
C GLN A 43 -8.99 -21.45 7.99
N SER A 44 -7.76 -20.97 7.75
CA SER A 44 -6.95 -20.35 8.80
C SER A 44 -7.60 -19.10 9.38
N GLU A 45 -8.22 -18.26 8.54
CA GLU A 45 -8.91 -17.05 8.99
C GLU A 45 -10.22 -17.38 9.73
N ALA A 46 -10.96 -18.37 9.25
CA ALA A 46 -12.15 -18.88 9.91
C ALA A 46 -11.84 -19.43 11.31
N ASP A 47 -10.79 -20.25 11.43
CA ASP A 47 -10.37 -20.89 12.69
C ASP A 47 -9.85 -19.86 13.70
N ASN A 48 -8.98 -18.93 13.26
CA ASN A 48 -8.38 -17.93 14.14
C ASN A 48 -9.36 -16.84 14.55
N GLY A 49 -10.32 -16.51 13.68
CA GLY A 49 -11.35 -15.50 13.93
C GLY A 49 -12.63 -16.05 14.54
N ASN A 50 -12.77 -17.37 14.67
CA ASN A 50 -14.00 -18.08 15.04
C ASN A 50 -15.22 -17.61 14.21
N ASN A 51 -15.06 -17.62 12.88
CA ASN A 51 -16.01 -17.05 11.92
C ASN A 51 -16.48 -18.11 10.92
N SER A 52 -17.78 -18.11 10.59
CA SER A 52 -18.34 -18.88 9.45
C SER A 52 -18.05 -18.21 8.11
N ASP A 53 -17.99 -16.88 8.10
CA ASP A 53 -17.73 -16.08 6.90
C ASP A 53 -16.38 -15.36 7.01
N VAL A 54 -15.56 -15.51 5.98
CA VAL A 54 -14.25 -14.86 5.84
C VAL A 54 -14.36 -13.81 4.75
N LEU A 55 -14.15 -12.56 5.15
CA LEU A 55 -14.19 -11.43 4.22
C LEU A 55 -12.80 -11.16 3.67
N ILE A 56 -12.71 -11.17 2.35
CA ILE A 56 -11.47 -10.98 1.61
C ILE A 56 -11.60 -9.67 0.82
N PRO A 57 -10.88 -8.60 1.19
CA PRO A 57 -10.94 -7.36 0.44
C PRO A 57 -10.39 -7.59 -0.98
N SER A 58 -11.18 -7.26 -2.01
CA SER A 58 -10.74 -7.19 -3.41
C SER A 58 -10.64 -5.72 -3.83
N GLY A 59 -9.48 -5.31 -4.36
CA GLY A 59 -9.33 -3.99 -4.99
C GLY A 59 -9.97 -3.99 -6.39
N ILE A 60 -10.40 -2.82 -6.87
CA ILE A 60 -10.79 -2.59 -8.28
C ILE A 60 -9.73 -3.14 -9.25
N ASP A 61 -8.46 -3.16 -8.81
CA ASP A 61 -7.29 -3.70 -9.49
C ASP A 61 -7.46 -5.15 -9.97
N GLN A 62 -8.20 -6.01 -9.26
CA GLN A 62 -8.43 -7.40 -9.70
C GLN A 62 -9.35 -7.51 -10.90
N MET A 63 -10.34 -6.61 -11.04
CA MET A 63 -11.21 -6.60 -12.22
C MET A 63 -10.46 -6.20 -13.50
N ASN A 64 -9.34 -5.48 -13.34
CA ASN A 64 -8.49 -5.04 -14.44
C ASN A 64 -7.41 -6.07 -14.83
N ILE A 65 -6.97 -6.91 -13.88
CA ILE A 65 -5.96 -7.96 -14.12
C ILE A 65 -6.59 -9.25 -14.67
N VAL A 66 -7.81 -9.59 -14.20
CA VAL A 66 -8.48 -10.84 -14.55
C VAL A 66 -9.63 -10.56 -15.53
N HIS A 67 -9.43 -10.93 -16.80
CA HIS A 67 -10.48 -10.84 -17.80
C HIS A 67 -11.70 -11.68 -17.37
N ASN A 68 -12.80 -10.99 -17.04
CA ASN A 68 -14.04 -11.54 -16.51
C ASN A 68 -13.89 -12.24 -15.13
N ILE A 69 -13.84 -11.42 -14.07
CA ILE A 69 -13.73 -11.88 -12.68
C ILE A 69 -14.91 -12.78 -12.25
N ALA A 70 -16.12 -12.51 -12.73
CA ALA A 70 -17.30 -13.33 -12.42
C ALA A 70 -17.15 -14.78 -12.91
N LYS A 71 -16.64 -14.95 -14.14
CA LYS A 71 -16.29 -16.28 -14.67
C LYS A 71 -15.21 -16.94 -13.83
N THR A 72 -14.20 -16.18 -13.41
CA THR A 72 -13.08 -16.73 -12.62
C THR A 72 -13.54 -17.22 -11.24
N VAL A 73 -14.42 -16.48 -10.57
CA VAL A 73 -15.05 -16.91 -9.31
C VAL A 73 -15.92 -18.15 -9.52
N SER A 74 -16.68 -18.21 -10.62
CA SER A 74 -17.43 -19.42 -10.98
C SER A 74 -16.52 -20.64 -11.18
N GLU A 75 -15.34 -20.48 -11.78
CA GLU A 75 -14.37 -21.58 -11.90
C GLU A 75 -13.71 -21.94 -10.56
N ILE A 76 -13.44 -20.96 -9.69
CA ILE A 76 -12.93 -21.20 -8.32
C ILE A 76 -13.90 -22.08 -7.53
N ASN A 77 -15.20 -21.78 -7.59
CA ASN A 77 -16.23 -22.55 -6.86
C ASN A 77 -16.38 -23.99 -7.35
N LYS A 78 -15.82 -24.36 -8.51
CA LYS A 78 -15.76 -25.77 -8.93
C LYS A 78 -14.71 -26.59 -8.15
N TYR A 79 -13.73 -25.91 -7.57
CA TYR A 79 -12.60 -26.54 -6.89
C TYR A 79 -12.54 -26.23 -5.39
N SER A 80 -13.14 -25.12 -4.97
CA SER A 80 -13.11 -24.68 -3.57
C SER A 80 -14.09 -25.50 -2.73
N LYS A 81 -13.72 -25.75 -1.48
CA LYS A 81 -14.63 -26.29 -0.46
C LYS A 81 -15.56 -25.21 0.12
N ASN A 82 -15.31 -23.95 -0.21
CA ASN A 82 -16.04 -22.78 0.26
C ASN A 82 -16.86 -22.19 -0.89
N ASP A 83 -17.96 -21.52 -0.56
CA ASP A 83 -18.70 -20.73 -1.55
C ASP A 83 -18.10 -19.33 -1.65
N VAL A 84 -17.38 -19.05 -2.74
CA VAL A 84 -16.75 -17.75 -2.97
C VAL A 84 -17.68 -16.90 -3.84
N GLU A 85 -18.06 -15.73 -3.34
CA GLU A 85 -18.87 -14.78 -4.08
C GLU A 85 -18.21 -13.40 -4.19
N ILE A 86 -18.51 -12.68 -5.27
CA ILE A 86 -18.17 -11.26 -5.38
C ILE A 86 -19.27 -10.49 -4.67
N SER A 87 -18.96 -10.01 -3.47
CA SER A 87 -19.88 -9.18 -2.72
C SER A 87 -19.80 -7.72 -3.18
N THR A 88 -20.91 -7.00 -3.10
CA THR A 88 -20.91 -5.55 -3.27
C THR A 88 -20.44 -4.90 -1.98
N TYR A 89 -19.86 -3.70 -2.07
CA TYR A 89 -19.46 -2.95 -0.87
C TYR A 89 -20.61 -2.81 0.15
N PRO A 90 -21.87 -2.51 -0.24
CA PRO A 90 -23.00 -2.52 0.69
C PRO A 90 -23.24 -3.88 1.38
N LYS A 91 -23.17 -5.00 0.65
CA LYS A 91 -23.35 -6.34 1.22
C LYS A 91 -22.21 -6.71 2.18
N PHE A 92 -20.97 -6.35 1.83
CA PHE A 92 -19.80 -6.46 2.71
C PHE A 92 -20.00 -5.69 4.02
N MET A 93 -20.47 -4.43 3.95
CA MET A 93 -20.74 -3.62 5.13
C MET A 93 -21.86 -4.19 5.99
N ASN A 94 -22.90 -4.78 5.39
CA ASN A 94 -23.98 -5.43 6.14
C ASN A 94 -23.48 -6.64 6.93
N LEU A 95 -22.65 -7.50 6.32
CA LEU A 95 -22.06 -8.67 7.00
C LEU A 95 -21.15 -8.29 8.16
N LEU A 96 -20.42 -7.17 8.05
CA LEU A 96 -19.61 -6.65 9.15
C LEU A 96 -20.46 -6.10 10.30
N ARG A 97 -21.58 -5.42 10.00
CA ARG A 97 -22.47 -4.82 11.00
C ARG A 97 -23.14 -5.86 11.90
N ASP A 98 -23.37 -7.07 11.41
CA ASP A 98 -24.03 -8.14 12.18
C ASP A 98 -23.05 -8.91 13.11
N LYS A 99 -21.74 -8.65 13.06
CA LYS A 99 -20.74 -9.31 13.91
C LYS A 99 -20.50 -8.56 15.22
N LYS A 100 -20.51 -9.29 16.34
CA LYS A 100 -20.06 -8.78 17.65
C LYS A 100 -18.53 -8.75 17.71
N LEU A 101 -17.95 -7.55 17.73
CA LEU A 101 -16.50 -7.33 17.85
C LEU A 101 -16.09 -6.92 19.28
N ASN A 102 -14.83 -7.13 19.62
CA ASN A 102 -14.28 -6.84 20.95
C ASN A 102 -14.09 -5.32 21.18
N THR A 103 -14.14 -4.88 22.45
CA THR A 103 -14.31 -3.48 22.88
C THR A 103 -12.99 -2.73 23.13
N TYR A 104 -12.84 -1.48 22.66
CA TYR A 104 -11.69 -0.57 22.90
C TYR A 104 -12.06 0.94 22.76
N GLN A 105 -11.19 1.91 23.10
CA GLN A 105 -11.53 3.35 23.28
C GLN A 105 -10.67 4.41 22.51
N GLY A 106 -11.34 5.37 21.83
CA GLY A 106 -11.08 6.83 21.96
C GLY A 106 -11.62 7.83 20.88
N GLU A 107 -11.76 9.13 21.21
CA GLU A 107 -11.51 10.33 20.36
C GLU A 107 -12.07 10.60 18.92
N LEU A 108 -13.22 11.25 18.69
CA LEU A 108 -13.66 11.79 17.37
C LEU A 108 -13.74 13.32 17.37
N ARG A 109 -13.24 13.94 16.30
CA ARG A 109 -13.65 15.30 15.89
C ARG A 109 -13.99 15.35 14.40
N HIS A 110 -15.19 15.84 14.06
CA HIS A 110 -15.56 16.20 12.69
C HIS A 110 -14.85 17.51 12.28
N PRO A 111 -14.25 17.61 11.08
CA PRO A 111 -13.70 18.87 10.60
C PRO A 111 -14.81 19.94 10.52
N THR A 112 -14.55 21.12 11.07
CA THR A 112 -15.55 22.18 11.24
C THR A 112 -16.17 22.67 9.93
N TYR A 113 -15.43 22.58 8.82
CA TYR A 113 -15.89 23.03 7.49
C TYR A 113 -16.81 22.03 6.77
N ALA A 114 -16.77 20.74 7.11
CA ALA A 114 -17.49 19.69 6.38
C ALA A 114 -19.01 19.89 6.43
N LYS A 115 -19.53 20.33 7.60
CA LYS A 115 -20.96 20.61 7.79
C LYS A 115 -21.50 21.69 6.83
N ARG A 116 -20.71 22.75 6.60
CA ARG A 116 -21.08 23.81 5.65
C ARG A 116 -21.17 23.25 4.23
N LEU A 117 -20.14 22.52 3.79
CA LEU A 117 -20.09 21.94 2.44
C LEU A 117 -21.22 20.94 2.19
N TRP A 118 -21.55 20.09 3.17
CA TRP A 118 -22.67 19.17 3.04
C TRP A 118 -24.00 19.90 2.85
N ASN A 119 -24.24 20.99 3.57
CA ASN A 119 -25.44 21.81 3.38
C ASN A 119 -25.46 22.48 2.00
N GLU A 120 -24.34 23.06 1.57
CA GLU A 120 -24.22 23.72 0.25
C GLU A 120 -24.47 22.75 -0.92
N HIS A 121 -24.03 21.50 -0.78
CA HIS A 121 -24.16 20.47 -1.81
C HIS A 121 -25.32 19.49 -1.58
N ASN A 122 -26.21 19.76 -0.63
CA ASN A 122 -27.35 18.92 -0.29
C ASN A 122 -26.96 17.45 0.01
N VAL A 123 -25.84 17.26 0.69
CA VAL A 123 -25.34 15.96 1.15
C VAL A 123 -25.94 15.68 2.53
N HIS A 124 -26.76 14.64 2.63
CA HIS A 124 -27.30 14.15 3.88
C HIS A 124 -26.65 12.82 4.24
N LEU A 125 -25.90 12.82 5.33
CA LEU A 125 -25.33 11.61 5.89
C LEU A 125 -26.29 11.04 6.92
N ASP A 126 -26.63 9.76 6.76
CA ASP A 126 -27.28 8.99 7.82
C ASP A 126 -26.20 8.63 8.85
N ILE A 127 -26.14 9.39 9.94
CA ILE A 127 -25.17 9.20 11.03
C ILE A 127 -25.95 8.88 12.30
N THR A 128 -25.96 7.61 12.67
CA THR A 128 -26.61 7.14 13.90
C THR A 128 -25.75 7.43 15.14
N ASP A 129 -26.34 7.39 16.32
CA ASP A 129 -25.58 7.46 17.58
C ASP A 129 -24.61 6.29 17.73
N GLN A 130 -24.94 5.14 17.12
CA GLN A 130 -24.06 3.98 17.09
C GLN A 130 -22.85 4.23 16.19
N ASP A 131 -23.00 4.83 15.02
CA ASP A 131 -21.84 5.19 14.16
C ASP A 131 -20.90 6.16 14.89
N ARG A 132 -21.46 7.11 15.65
CA ARG A 132 -20.65 8.05 16.46
C ARG A 132 -19.84 7.29 17.51
N LYS A 133 -20.47 6.33 18.18
CA LYS A 133 -19.83 5.48 19.19
C LYS A 133 -18.77 4.58 18.57
N ASP A 134 -19.08 3.90 17.47
CA ASP A 134 -18.17 2.96 16.79
C ASP A 134 -16.92 3.68 16.30
N LEU A 135 -17.09 4.85 15.67
CA LEU A 135 -15.95 5.65 15.24
C LEU A 135 -15.11 6.11 16.45
N LEU A 136 -15.76 6.44 17.59
CA LEU A 136 -15.13 6.86 18.85
C LEU A 136 -14.43 5.72 19.57
N GLU A 137 -14.68 4.48 19.17
CA GLU A 137 -14.09 3.30 19.79
C GLU A 137 -13.03 2.68 18.86
N GLY A 138 -13.21 2.82 17.54
CA GLY A 138 -12.35 2.28 16.48
C GLY A 138 -11.12 3.12 16.13
N LYS A 139 -10.42 3.66 17.13
CA LYS A 139 -9.12 4.31 16.90
C LYS A 139 -8.06 3.32 16.44
N VAL A 140 -7.13 3.83 15.64
CA VAL A 140 -5.91 3.12 15.29
C VAL A 140 -4.86 3.30 16.38
N ASP A 141 -4.09 2.25 16.65
CA ASP A 141 -2.93 2.32 17.56
C ASP A 141 -1.69 2.91 16.87
N ILE A 142 -1.67 2.90 15.54
CA ILE A 142 -0.55 3.36 14.70
C ILE A 142 -1.13 4.11 13.50
N TYR A 143 -0.55 5.25 13.17
CA TYR A 143 -0.84 5.98 11.94
C TYR A 143 0.04 5.49 10.80
N THR A 144 -0.53 4.73 9.87
CA THR A 144 0.18 4.23 8.69
C THR A 144 -0.12 5.07 7.46
N PHE A 145 0.89 5.34 6.64
CA PHE A 145 0.70 6.10 5.40
C PHE A 145 1.74 5.75 4.34
N SER A 146 1.36 6.02 3.09
CA SER A 146 2.25 5.98 1.94
C SER A 146 2.76 7.39 1.64
N TYR A 147 4.06 7.53 1.36
CA TYR A 147 4.65 8.79 0.93
C TYR A 147 5.44 8.63 -0.36
N TYR A 148 5.13 9.46 -1.34
CA TYR A 148 5.85 9.47 -2.62
C TYR A 148 6.24 10.88 -3.09
N MET A 149 5.37 11.87 -2.84
CA MET A 149 5.55 13.25 -3.28
C MET A 149 4.65 14.21 -2.49
N SER A 150 4.99 15.48 -2.48
CA SER A 150 4.10 16.60 -2.10
C SER A 150 3.42 17.21 -3.33
N ASN A 151 2.41 18.06 -3.10
CA ASN A 151 1.69 18.77 -4.16
C ASN A 151 1.61 20.27 -3.86
N VAL A 152 1.51 21.08 -4.92
CA VAL A 152 1.25 22.52 -4.82
C VAL A 152 -0.14 22.84 -5.37
N VAL A 153 -0.91 23.59 -4.59
CA VAL A 153 -2.22 24.13 -4.97
C VAL A 153 -2.07 25.64 -5.18
N THR A 154 -2.63 26.17 -6.27
CA THR A 154 -2.59 27.60 -6.60
C THR A 154 -3.92 28.04 -7.20
N THR A 155 -4.27 29.32 -7.02
CA THR A 155 -5.42 29.96 -7.68
C THR A 155 -5.08 30.48 -9.07
N HIS A 156 -3.80 30.45 -9.46
CA HIS A 156 -3.34 30.91 -10.77
C HIS A 156 -3.62 29.86 -11.85
N GLU A 157 -3.78 30.31 -13.10
CA GLU A 157 -3.88 29.41 -14.23
C GLU A 157 -2.54 28.66 -14.44
N VAL A 158 -2.56 27.34 -14.32
CA VAL A 158 -1.37 26.49 -14.40
C VAL A 158 -1.27 25.87 -15.79
N LYS A 159 -0.23 26.27 -16.54
CA LYS A 159 0.07 25.71 -17.87
C LYS A 159 0.83 24.38 -17.81
N ASP A 160 1.61 24.15 -16.74
CA ASP A 160 2.46 22.99 -16.58
C ASP A 160 2.08 22.21 -15.30
N LYS A 161 1.32 21.13 -15.48
CA LYS A 161 0.76 20.33 -14.38
C LYS A 161 1.68 19.14 -14.08
N MET A 162 1.75 18.75 -12.81
CA MET A 162 2.32 17.45 -12.43
C MET A 162 1.33 16.32 -12.73
N SER A 163 1.86 15.18 -13.17
CA SER A 163 1.09 13.96 -13.41
C SER A 163 1.35 12.97 -12.27
N GLY A 164 0.32 12.58 -11.53
CA GLY A 164 0.40 11.56 -10.49
C GLY A 164 -0.93 10.84 -10.36
N ASN A 165 -0.90 9.56 -9.98
CA ASN A 165 -2.08 8.69 -10.01
C ASN A 165 -3.26 9.21 -9.17
N PHE A 166 -3.00 10.10 -8.20
CA PHE A 166 -4.00 10.61 -7.25
C PHE A 166 -3.87 12.10 -6.92
N ALA A 167 -3.00 12.84 -7.62
CA ALA A 167 -2.74 14.23 -7.29
C ALA A 167 -2.30 15.03 -8.53
N ALA A 168 -3.18 15.91 -8.98
CA ALA A 168 -2.92 16.91 -9.99
C ALA A 168 -2.77 18.27 -9.31
N GLY A 169 -1.68 18.98 -9.62
CA GLY A 169 -1.36 20.28 -9.03
C GLY A 169 -0.38 21.07 -9.89
N ALA A 170 0.00 22.26 -9.42
CA ALA A 170 1.08 23.02 -10.04
C ALA A 170 2.43 22.33 -9.78
N LYS A 171 3.35 22.39 -10.75
CA LYS A 171 4.74 22.00 -10.48
C LYS A 171 5.37 22.99 -9.50
N ASN A 172 6.05 22.46 -8.51
CA ASN A 172 6.93 23.20 -7.63
C ASN A 172 8.29 23.38 -8.34
N PRO A 173 8.70 24.61 -8.70
CA PRO A 173 9.95 24.84 -9.43
C PRO A 173 11.20 24.50 -8.62
N TYR A 174 11.07 24.26 -7.31
CA TYR A 174 12.19 23.89 -6.43
C TYR A 174 12.42 22.38 -6.33
N LEU A 175 11.53 21.56 -6.89
CA LEU A 175 11.60 20.09 -6.79
C LEU A 175 12.00 19.44 -8.11
N LYS A 176 12.63 18.26 -8.00
CA LYS A 176 12.91 17.38 -9.15
C LYS A 176 11.74 16.43 -9.38
N TYR A 177 11.57 15.98 -10.62
CA TYR A 177 10.46 15.13 -11.02
C TYR A 177 10.95 13.85 -11.69
N SER A 178 10.29 12.72 -11.39
CA SER A 178 10.50 11.46 -12.10
C SER A 178 9.95 11.51 -13.53
N GLU A 179 10.26 10.50 -14.35
CA GLU A 179 9.70 10.35 -15.70
C GLU A 179 8.16 10.24 -15.72
N TRP A 180 7.56 9.82 -14.59
CA TRP A 180 6.11 9.78 -14.40
C TRP A 180 5.54 11.07 -13.79
N GLY A 181 6.35 12.12 -13.61
CA GLY A 181 5.93 13.42 -13.12
C GLY A 181 5.72 13.49 -11.61
N TRP A 182 6.30 12.57 -10.83
CA TRP A 182 6.22 12.57 -9.37
C TRP A 182 7.36 13.40 -8.78
N ALA A 183 7.04 14.34 -7.91
CA ALA A 183 8.04 15.18 -7.27
C ALA A 183 8.86 14.39 -6.25
N THR A 184 10.18 14.56 -6.25
CA THR A 184 11.05 14.06 -5.18
C THR A 184 11.15 15.13 -4.11
N ASP A 185 10.57 14.87 -2.94
CA ASP A 185 10.48 15.84 -1.84
C ASP A 185 10.69 15.17 -0.48
N PRO A 186 11.95 14.90 -0.07
CA PRO A 186 12.22 14.31 1.24
C PRO A 186 11.83 15.25 2.39
N ASP A 187 11.97 16.57 2.22
CA ASP A 187 11.61 17.55 3.26
C ASP A 187 10.09 17.58 3.48
N GLY A 188 9.31 17.33 2.43
CA GLY A 188 7.87 17.13 2.55
C GLY A 188 7.49 15.89 3.38
N LEU A 189 8.32 14.83 3.40
CA LEU A 189 8.10 13.66 4.26
C LEU A 189 8.36 14.02 5.73
N GLN A 190 9.48 14.70 6.01
CA GLN A 190 9.78 15.19 7.36
C GLN A 190 8.65 16.08 7.88
N TYR A 191 8.28 17.12 7.13
CA TYR A 191 7.18 18.03 7.49
C TYR A 191 5.87 17.29 7.76
N TYR A 192 5.53 16.29 6.93
CA TYR A 192 4.31 15.52 7.11
C TYR A 192 4.35 14.67 8.38
N LEU A 193 5.46 14.02 8.68
CA LEU A 193 5.65 13.26 9.91
C LEU A 193 5.44 14.14 11.14
N GLU A 194 6.11 15.29 11.21
CA GLU A 194 6.01 16.25 12.31
C GLU A 194 4.58 16.78 12.47
N VAL A 195 3.96 17.29 11.40
CA VAL A 195 2.61 17.87 11.47
C VAL A 195 1.55 16.85 11.87
N MET A 196 1.69 15.61 11.42
CA MET A 196 0.72 14.56 11.72
C MET A 196 0.93 13.98 13.11
N TYR A 197 2.18 13.87 13.55
CA TYR A 197 2.51 13.49 14.91
C TYR A 197 2.06 14.57 15.91
N ASP A 198 2.37 15.85 15.70
CA ASP A 198 1.89 16.96 16.53
C ASP A 198 0.36 17.01 16.63
N ARG A 199 -0.32 16.60 15.57
CA ARG A 199 -1.78 16.63 15.51
C ARG A 199 -2.42 15.48 16.28
N TYR A 200 -1.85 14.28 16.20
CA TYR A 200 -2.51 13.07 16.68
C TYR A 200 -1.81 12.42 17.88
N ASP A 201 -0.50 12.63 18.04
CA ASP A 201 0.35 12.03 19.08
C ASP A 201 0.19 10.50 19.12
N ILE A 202 0.27 9.87 17.95
CA ILE A 202 0.13 8.42 17.75
C ILE A 202 1.38 7.93 16.99
N PRO A 203 1.98 6.79 17.37
CA PRO A 203 3.11 6.21 16.66
C PRO A 203 2.85 6.07 15.16
N MET A 204 3.85 6.34 14.33
CA MET A 204 3.70 6.40 12.88
C MET A 204 4.50 5.29 12.19
N MET A 205 4.03 4.85 11.03
CA MET A 205 4.77 3.93 10.17
C MET A 205 4.59 4.31 8.70
N VAL A 206 5.72 4.50 8.01
CA VAL A 206 5.72 4.67 6.55
C VAL A 206 5.60 3.28 5.93
N VAL A 207 4.42 2.95 5.42
CA VAL A 207 4.13 1.62 4.85
C VAL A 207 4.48 1.52 3.36
N GLU A 208 4.64 2.66 2.70
CA GLU A 208 5.15 2.71 1.33
C GLU A 208 5.96 3.97 1.08
N ASN A 209 7.12 3.78 0.46
CA ASN A 209 7.91 4.82 -0.18
C ASN A 209 8.80 4.17 -1.24
N GLY A 210 8.98 4.81 -2.39
CA GLY A 210 9.82 4.25 -3.44
C GLY A 210 9.78 5.02 -4.74
N LEU A 211 10.78 4.77 -5.59
CA LEU A 211 10.92 5.42 -6.88
C LEU A 211 10.65 4.42 -8.01
N GLY A 212 9.60 4.69 -8.77
CA GLY A 212 9.35 4.02 -10.05
C GLY A 212 10.23 4.63 -11.13
N ALA A 213 11.08 3.81 -11.75
CA ALA A 213 12.02 4.23 -12.79
C ALA A 213 12.21 3.12 -13.84
N VAL A 214 12.75 3.50 -15.01
CA VAL A 214 13.18 2.52 -16.01
C VAL A 214 14.57 2.00 -15.66
N ASP A 215 14.66 0.72 -15.31
CA ASP A 215 15.95 0.07 -15.12
C ASP A 215 16.49 -0.48 -16.44
N LYS A 216 17.82 -0.48 -16.58
CA LYS A 216 18.54 -1.08 -17.71
C LYS A 216 19.55 -2.10 -17.20
N ILE A 217 19.65 -3.23 -17.90
CA ILE A 217 20.73 -4.20 -17.69
C ILE A 217 21.96 -3.63 -18.39
N SER A 218 23.04 -3.44 -17.64
CA SER A 218 24.33 -2.92 -18.11
C SER A 218 25.17 -4.02 -18.76
N ASP A 219 26.26 -3.66 -19.43
CA ASP A 219 27.14 -4.60 -20.15
C ASP A 219 27.76 -5.68 -19.23
N ASP A 220 27.89 -5.39 -17.93
CA ASP A 220 28.37 -6.33 -16.91
C ASP A 220 27.28 -7.29 -16.39
N GLY A 221 26.06 -7.19 -16.95
CA GLY A 221 24.91 -7.98 -16.57
C GLY A 221 24.20 -7.53 -15.29
N LYS A 222 24.51 -6.36 -14.74
CA LYS A 222 23.89 -5.82 -13.52
C LYS A 222 22.97 -4.64 -13.80
N ILE A 223 22.27 -4.18 -12.76
CA ILE A 223 21.43 -2.99 -12.80
C ILE A 223 22.00 -1.99 -11.79
N HIS A 224 22.57 -0.92 -12.34
CA HIS A 224 23.13 0.19 -11.58
C HIS A 224 22.05 1.24 -11.35
N ASP A 225 21.33 1.12 -10.24
CA ASP A 225 20.18 1.96 -9.91
C ASP A 225 20.47 3.01 -8.84
N ASN A 226 21.57 3.75 -9.01
CA ASN A 226 21.98 4.81 -8.08
C ASN A 226 20.90 5.87 -7.86
N TYR A 227 20.08 6.17 -8.87
CA TYR A 227 18.94 7.09 -8.72
C TYR A 227 17.91 6.61 -7.69
N ARG A 228 17.73 5.30 -7.53
CA ARG A 228 16.83 4.71 -6.54
C ARG A 228 17.47 4.75 -5.15
N ILE A 229 18.76 4.44 -5.07
CA ILE A 229 19.55 4.58 -3.85
C ILE A 229 19.49 6.03 -3.35
N ASP A 230 19.75 7.01 -4.23
CA ASP A 230 19.75 8.43 -3.89
C ASP A 230 18.37 8.89 -3.40
N TYR A 231 17.30 8.50 -4.09
CA TYR A 231 15.93 8.80 -3.66
C TYR A 231 15.65 8.26 -2.25
N LEU A 232 15.93 6.97 -2.01
CA LEU A 232 15.65 6.34 -0.72
C LEU A 232 16.53 6.91 0.39
N ARG A 233 17.83 7.15 0.12
CA ARG A 233 18.76 7.79 1.06
C ARG A 233 18.20 9.13 1.56
N MET A 234 17.80 10.01 0.64
CA MET A 234 17.25 11.32 0.98
C MET A 234 16.02 11.24 1.89
N HIS A 235 15.13 10.26 1.67
CA HIS A 235 13.93 10.07 2.50
C HIS A 235 14.26 9.43 3.85
N ILE A 236 15.25 8.54 3.92
CA ILE A 236 15.72 7.95 5.17
C ILE A 236 16.37 9.00 6.06
N GLU A 237 17.19 9.89 5.49
CA GLU A 237 17.77 11.04 6.20
C GLU A 237 16.68 11.99 6.71
N ALA A 238 15.59 12.21 5.95
CA ALA A 238 14.47 13.02 6.39
C ALA A 238 13.68 12.37 7.55
N MET A 239 13.51 11.05 7.52
CA MET A 239 12.91 10.31 8.63
C MET A 239 13.79 10.36 9.89
N GLU A 240 15.12 10.28 9.76
CA GLU A 240 16.04 10.43 10.89
C GLU A 240 15.90 11.81 11.54
N ARG A 241 15.84 12.89 10.74
CA ARG A 241 15.58 14.24 11.26
C ARG A 241 14.25 14.34 12.00
N ALA A 242 13.18 13.79 11.45
CA ALA A 242 11.87 13.79 12.11
C ALA A 242 11.89 13.02 13.45
N ILE A 243 12.62 11.90 13.52
CA ILE A 243 12.82 11.13 14.77
C ILE A 243 13.60 11.98 15.78
N ASP A 244 14.67 12.66 15.35
CA ASP A 244 15.46 13.54 16.22
C ASP A 244 14.64 14.74 16.74
N ASP A 245 13.66 15.22 15.97
CA ASP A 245 12.69 16.24 16.37
C ASP A 245 11.55 15.71 17.26
N GLY A 246 11.51 14.39 17.50
CA GLY A 246 10.64 13.75 18.49
C GLY A 246 9.49 12.90 17.94
N VAL A 247 9.40 12.70 16.61
CA VAL A 247 8.37 11.84 16.02
C VAL A 247 8.61 10.38 16.38
N ASP A 248 7.57 9.71 16.92
CA ASP A 248 7.59 8.26 17.18
C ASP A 248 7.36 7.45 15.88
N LEU A 249 8.38 7.40 15.02
CA LEU A 249 8.36 6.61 13.78
C LEU A 249 8.87 5.18 14.05
N ILE A 250 7.95 4.22 14.06
CA ILE A 250 8.23 2.83 14.48
C ILE A 250 8.62 1.90 13.33
N GLY A 251 8.52 2.35 12.08
CA GLY A 251 8.87 1.51 10.93
C GLY A 251 8.81 2.19 9.57
N TYR A 252 9.54 1.58 8.63
CA TYR A 252 9.63 1.98 7.25
C TYR A 252 9.64 0.76 6.33
N THR A 253 8.70 0.69 5.39
CA THR A 253 8.67 -0.34 4.35
C THR A 253 8.66 0.27 2.96
N THR A 254 9.64 -0.12 2.15
CA THR A 254 9.79 0.34 0.77
C THR A 254 8.73 -0.32 -0.11
N TRP A 255 8.15 0.44 -1.03
CA TRP A 255 7.18 -0.10 -1.98
C TRP A 255 7.85 -0.95 -3.06
N GLY A 256 7.25 -2.11 -3.33
CA GLY A 256 7.65 -2.97 -4.44
C GLY A 256 9.08 -3.48 -4.35
N CYS A 257 9.50 -3.99 -3.18
CA CYS A 257 10.86 -4.49 -2.92
C CYS A 257 11.39 -5.52 -3.93
N ILE A 258 10.50 -6.17 -4.67
CA ILE A 258 10.76 -6.93 -5.90
C ILE A 258 9.92 -6.32 -7.03
N ASP A 259 10.47 -6.28 -8.25
CA ASP A 259 9.73 -5.75 -9.40
C ASP A 259 8.37 -6.44 -9.58
N LEU A 260 7.36 -5.61 -9.80
CA LEU A 260 5.96 -5.98 -9.91
C LEU A 260 5.28 -5.08 -10.94
N VAL A 261 4.07 -5.47 -11.36
CA VAL A 261 3.25 -4.66 -12.26
C VAL A 261 2.78 -3.41 -11.52
N SER A 262 3.10 -2.22 -12.05
CA SER A 262 2.73 -0.94 -11.43
C SER A 262 1.20 -0.79 -11.31
N ALA A 263 0.74 -0.17 -10.21
CA ALA A 263 -0.70 0.00 -9.99
C ALA A 263 -1.36 0.93 -11.03
N GLY A 264 -0.93 2.19 -11.12
CA GLY A 264 -1.64 3.16 -11.95
C GLY A 264 -1.45 3.04 -13.45
N THR A 265 -0.36 2.41 -13.92
CA THR A 265 -0.08 2.27 -15.36
C THR A 265 -0.04 0.82 -15.84
N GLY A 266 -0.09 -0.17 -14.96
CA GLY A 266 -0.04 -1.58 -15.35
C GLY A 266 1.30 -1.99 -15.97
N GLN A 267 2.40 -1.28 -15.67
CA GLN A 267 3.70 -1.42 -16.33
C GLN A 267 4.66 -2.26 -15.49
N MET A 268 5.33 -3.22 -16.14
CA MET A 268 6.58 -3.83 -15.66
C MET A 268 7.79 -2.92 -15.92
N SER A 269 7.74 -2.08 -16.96
CA SER A 269 8.82 -1.12 -17.28
C SER A 269 9.01 -0.04 -16.22
N LYS A 270 7.96 0.27 -15.43
CA LYS A 270 8.04 1.12 -14.23
C LYS A 270 8.46 0.27 -13.02
N ARG A 271 9.76 0.13 -12.81
CA ARG A 271 10.35 -0.76 -11.80
C ARG A 271 10.60 -0.06 -10.48
N TYR A 272 10.38 -0.76 -9.38
CA TYR A 272 10.55 -0.25 -8.01
C TYR A 272 11.56 -1.04 -7.18
N GLY A 273 11.76 -2.32 -7.49
CA GLY A 273 12.34 -3.23 -6.51
C GLY A 273 13.83 -3.11 -6.34
N PHE A 274 14.30 -3.70 -5.26
CA PHE A 274 15.69 -4.08 -5.06
C PHE A 274 16.03 -5.33 -5.86
N ILE A 275 15.02 -6.13 -6.18
CA ILE A 275 15.15 -7.37 -6.94
C ILE A 275 14.47 -7.16 -8.30
N TYR A 276 15.27 -7.17 -9.35
CA TYR A 276 14.80 -7.17 -10.73
C TYR A 276 14.10 -8.49 -11.06
N VAL A 277 13.02 -8.40 -11.83
CA VAL A 277 12.34 -9.57 -12.41
C VAL A 277 12.40 -9.47 -13.93
N ASP A 278 12.95 -10.49 -14.57
CA ASP A 278 13.01 -10.62 -16.02
C ASP A 278 11.62 -10.86 -16.62
N ARG A 279 10.89 -9.77 -16.79
CA ARG A 279 9.59 -9.68 -17.45
C ARG A 279 9.38 -8.28 -18.02
N ASP A 280 8.86 -8.18 -19.24
CA ASP A 280 8.49 -6.93 -19.89
C ASP A 280 6.97 -6.65 -19.86
N ASP A 281 6.55 -5.52 -20.43
CA ASP A 281 5.15 -5.09 -20.48
C ASP A 281 4.26 -6.00 -21.35
N GLU A 282 4.85 -6.74 -22.30
CA GLU A 282 4.15 -7.74 -23.13
C GLU A 282 4.06 -9.11 -22.41
N GLY A 283 4.62 -9.21 -21.21
CA GLY A 283 4.66 -10.43 -20.42
C GLY A 283 5.72 -11.43 -20.84
N ARG A 284 6.68 -11.04 -21.70
CA ARG A 284 7.82 -11.87 -22.11
C ARG A 284 8.94 -11.78 -21.08
N GLY A 285 9.70 -12.86 -20.91
CA GLY A 285 10.83 -12.94 -19.99
C GLY A 285 10.84 -14.25 -19.20
N SER A 286 11.98 -14.58 -18.59
CA SER A 286 12.19 -15.85 -17.88
C SER A 286 11.67 -15.86 -16.44
N LEU A 287 11.23 -14.71 -15.91
CA LEU A 287 10.97 -14.47 -14.49
C LEU A 287 12.19 -14.68 -13.60
N LYS A 288 13.41 -14.75 -14.14
CA LYS A 288 14.62 -14.82 -13.33
C LYS A 288 14.71 -13.57 -12.44
N ARG A 289 15.15 -13.78 -11.19
CA ARG A 289 15.36 -12.72 -10.21
C ARG A 289 16.83 -12.32 -10.18
N MET A 290 17.10 -11.03 -10.11
CA MET A 290 18.46 -10.49 -10.04
C MET A 290 18.52 -9.35 -9.02
N PRO A 291 19.42 -9.41 -8.03
CA PRO A 291 19.61 -8.29 -7.12
C PRO A 291 20.21 -7.10 -7.88
N LYS A 292 19.65 -5.91 -7.66
CA LYS A 292 20.18 -4.62 -8.14
C LYS A 292 21.23 -4.10 -7.15
N ASP A 293 21.92 -3.03 -7.49
CA ASP A 293 22.87 -2.40 -6.56
C ASP A 293 22.17 -1.94 -5.28
N SER A 294 20.96 -1.40 -5.41
CA SER A 294 20.08 -1.00 -4.30
C SER A 294 19.74 -2.13 -3.32
N PHE A 295 19.78 -3.41 -3.74
CA PHE A 295 19.62 -4.55 -2.84
C PHE A 295 20.73 -4.61 -1.78
N TYR A 296 21.98 -4.50 -2.24
CA TYR A 296 23.14 -4.57 -1.36
C TYR A 296 23.26 -3.32 -0.50
N TRP A 297 22.93 -2.16 -1.07
CA TRP A 297 22.83 -0.91 -0.31
C TRP A 297 21.76 -1.03 0.80
N TYR A 298 20.54 -1.45 0.50
CA TYR A 298 19.48 -1.51 1.51
C TYR A 298 19.73 -2.59 2.58
N LYS A 299 20.40 -3.70 2.22
CA LYS A 299 20.92 -4.66 3.20
C LYS A 299 21.86 -3.99 4.22
N LYS A 300 22.79 -3.16 3.74
CA LYS A 300 23.75 -2.42 4.57
C LYS A 300 23.06 -1.37 5.45
N VAL A 301 22.04 -0.69 4.92
CA VAL A 301 21.18 0.22 5.70
C VAL A 301 20.51 -0.53 6.86
N ILE A 302 19.92 -1.70 6.61
CA ILE A 302 19.28 -2.50 7.66
C ILE A 302 20.31 -2.99 8.69
N GLU A 303 21.46 -3.51 8.26
CA GLU A 303 22.52 -4.02 9.15
C GLU A 303 23.11 -2.92 10.05
N SER A 304 23.14 -1.69 9.57
CA SER A 304 23.59 -0.51 10.33
C SER A 304 22.48 0.19 11.10
N ASN A 305 21.23 -0.29 11.01
CA ASN A 305 20.03 0.37 11.53
C ASN A 305 19.96 1.85 11.11
N GLY A 306 20.12 2.10 9.81
CA GLY A 306 20.04 3.44 9.22
C GLY A 306 21.32 4.28 9.30
N LYS A 307 22.34 3.85 10.04
CA LYS A 307 23.55 4.67 10.30
C LYS A 307 24.54 4.74 9.14
N ASP A 308 24.49 3.78 8.22
CA ASP A 308 25.38 3.74 7.07
C ASP A 308 24.56 3.75 5.77
N LEU A 309 24.43 4.95 5.22
CA LEU A 309 23.72 5.21 3.97
C LEU A 309 24.67 5.40 2.77
N ALA A 310 25.99 5.31 2.98
CA ALA A 310 26.99 5.52 1.93
C ALA A 310 26.92 4.42 0.85
#